data_AF-A0A359FA48-F1
#
_entry.id   AF-A0A359FA48-F1
#
_cell.length_a   1.000
_cell.length_b   1.000
_cell.length_c   1.000
_cell.angle_alpha   90.00
_cell.angle_beta   90.00
_cell.angle_gamma   90.00
#
_symmetry.space_group_name_H-M   'P 1'
#
loop_
_entity.id
_entity.type
_entity.pdbx_description
1 polymer ?
#
loop_
_entity_poly.entity_id
_entity_poly.type
_entity_poly.pdbx_seq_one_letter_code
_entity_poly.pdbx_strand_id
1 'polypeptide(L)'
;MIQHPNRLPGERIDFWASLPFVLVHFVPLLTILTGIGWHDWQMLLVTFFGRMFFITGGYHRYFAHKTYKTSRVFQFILALGGSTAVQKGALWWAGNHRLHHRFTDTVQDVHSPIKGVLYSHVGWILAPHADPTPTEAISDFTKYPELRFLNNHDFIGPWALAIGCYFWGGWSG
;
A
#
# COMPACT_ATOMS: atom_id res chain seq x y z
N MET A 1 -7.95 -13.76 -23.23
CA MET A 1 -8.42 -13.54 -21.84
C MET A 1 -9.66 -12.66 -21.92
N ILE A 2 -10.86 -13.22 -21.65
CA ILE A 2 -12.13 -12.47 -21.74
C ILE A 2 -12.15 -11.45 -20.60
N GLN A 3 -12.28 -10.17 -20.95
CA GLN A 3 -12.35 -9.08 -20.00
C GLN A 3 -13.75 -9.09 -19.34
N HIS A 4 -13.81 -9.01 -18.02
CA HIS A 4 -15.08 -8.99 -17.28
C HIS A 4 -15.94 -7.82 -17.77
N PRO A 5 -17.27 -7.97 -17.94
CA PRO A 5 -18.12 -6.97 -18.61
C PRO A 5 -18.10 -5.58 -17.96
N ASN A 6 -17.89 -5.52 -16.64
CA ASN A 6 -17.84 -4.27 -15.88
C ASN A 6 -16.44 -3.62 -15.83
N ARG A 7 -15.42 -4.18 -16.50
CA ARG A 7 -14.07 -3.61 -16.51
C ARG A 7 -13.88 -2.61 -17.65
N LEU A 8 -13.37 -1.43 -17.33
CA LEU A 8 -13.07 -0.39 -18.31
C LEU A 8 -11.89 -0.78 -19.21
N PRO A 9 -11.78 -0.19 -20.42
CA PRO A 9 -10.59 -0.35 -21.26
C PRO A 9 -9.32 0.03 -20.47
N GLY A 10 -8.29 -0.82 -20.50
CA GLY A 10 -7.05 -0.61 -19.74
C GLY A 10 -6.98 -1.31 -18.37
N GLU A 11 -8.08 -1.86 -17.87
CA GLU A 11 -8.15 -2.63 -16.63
C GLU A 11 -7.66 -4.08 -16.81
N ARG A 12 -6.41 -4.19 -17.28
CA ARG A 12 -5.74 -5.46 -17.55
C ARG A 12 -4.55 -5.60 -16.61
N ILE A 13 -4.44 -6.78 -16.02
CA ILE A 13 -3.31 -7.13 -15.16
C ILE A 13 -2.08 -7.31 -16.05
N ASP A 14 -0.97 -6.68 -15.68
CA ASP A 14 0.31 -6.97 -16.28
C ASP A 14 0.97 -8.09 -15.48
N PHE A 15 0.88 -9.32 -15.99
CA PHE A 15 1.40 -10.50 -15.31
C PHE A 15 2.92 -10.42 -15.07
N TRP A 16 3.67 -9.91 -16.05
CA TRP A 16 5.13 -9.88 -15.97
C TRP A 16 5.60 -8.83 -14.98
N ALA A 17 5.00 -7.64 -15.00
CA ALA A 17 5.26 -6.60 -14.01
C ALA A 17 4.83 -7.03 -12.59
N SER A 18 3.84 -7.93 -12.48
CA SER A 18 3.32 -8.44 -11.21
C SER A 18 4.09 -9.62 -10.63
N LEU A 19 5.06 -10.17 -11.35
CA LEU A 19 5.81 -11.35 -10.88
C LEU A 19 6.48 -11.15 -9.51
N PRO A 20 7.16 -10.01 -9.22
CA PRO A 20 7.75 -9.77 -7.90
C PRO A 20 6.69 -9.76 -6.78
N PHE A 21 5.51 -9.20 -7.07
CA PHE A 21 4.38 -9.21 -6.13
C PHE A 21 3.92 -10.64 -5.86
N VAL A 22 3.83 -11.51 -6.87
CA VAL A 22 3.47 -12.92 -6.65
C VAL A 22 4.54 -13.65 -5.83
N LEU A 23 5.83 -13.44 -6.15
CA LEU A 23 6.94 -14.13 -5.49
C LEU A 23 7.06 -13.79 -4.00
N VAL A 24 6.79 -12.53 -3.60
CA VAL A 24 6.91 -12.13 -2.18
C VAL A 24 5.96 -12.90 -1.25
N HIS A 25 4.83 -13.40 -1.76
CA HIS A 25 3.88 -14.18 -0.98
C HIS A 25 4.41 -15.57 -0.59
N PHE A 26 5.44 -16.06 -1.27
CA PHE A 26 6.09 -17.33 -0.97
C PHE A 26 7.28 -17.20 -0.02
N VAL A 27 7.80 -15.98 0.19
CA VAL A 27 8.92 -15.73 1.12
C VAL A 27 8.66 -16.26 2.54
N PRO A 28 7.44 -16.11 3.13
CA PRO A 28 7.16 -16.68 4.44
C PRO A 28 7.33 -18.20 4.52
N LEU A 29 7.25 -18.95 3.41
CA LEU A 29 7.46 -20.41 3.44
C LEU A 29 8.90 -20.79 3.79
N LEU A 30 9.86 -19.87 3.65
CA LEU A 30 11.26 -20.10 4.04
C LEU A 30 11.41 -20.33 5.55
N THR A 31 10.45 -19.87 6.38
CA THR A 31 10.47 -20.13 7.83
C THR A 31 10.29 -21.61 8.17
N ILE A 32 9.82 -22.45 7.23
CA ILE A 32 9.80 -23.91 7.40
C ILE A 32 11.24 -24.46 7.45
N LEU A 33 12.18 -23.82 6.75
CA LEU A 33 13.58 -24.21 6.68
C LEU A 33 14.42 -23.57 7.79
N THR A 34 14.19 -22.29 8.07
CA THR A 34 14.99 -21.52 9.05
C THR A 34 14.44 -21.60 10.48
N GLY A 35 13.18 -22.04 10.65
CA GLY A 35 12.49 -22.04 11.93
C GLY A 35 11.95 -20.66 12.31
N ILE A 36 11.27 -20.58 13.46
CA ILE A 36 10.69 -19.34 14.01
C ILE A 36 11.18 -19.17 15.44
N GLY A 37 11.94 -18.12 15.68
CA GLY A 37 12.47 -17.73 16.98
C GLY A 37 11.63 -16.66 17.68
N TRP A 38 12.04 -16.30 18.90
CA TRP A 38 11.36 -15.27 19.69
C TRP A 38 11.43 -13.88 19.04
N HIS A 39 12.56 -13.52 18.43
CA HIS A 39 12.70 -12.25 17.71
C HIS A 39 11.72 -12.13 16.54
N ASP A 40 11.40 -13.24 15.84
CA ASP A 40 10.44 -13.24 14.74
C ASP A 40 9.02 -12.90 15.23
N TRP A 41 8.61 -13.47 16.36
CA TRP A 41 7.32 -13.14 16.99
C TRP A 41 7.25 -11.67 17.40
N GLN A 42 8.33 -11.13 17.99
CA GLN A 42 8.39 -9.71 18.33
C GLN A 42 8.28 -8.82 17.08
N MET A 43 9.04 -9.12 16.03
CA MET A 43 8.99 -8.38 14.77
C MET A 43 7.61 -8.49 14.12
N LEU A 44 6.99 -9.67 14.10
CA LEU A 44 5.63 -9.86 13.59
C LEU A 44 4.65 -8.95 14.32
N LEU A 45 4.61 -9.00 15.65
CA LEU A 45 3.65 -8.22 16.44
C LEU A 45 3.88 -6.71 16.26
N VAL A 46 5.13 -6.24 16.42
CA VAL A 46 5.46 -4.82 16.31
C VAL A 46 5.14 -4.29 14.91
N THR A 47 5.57 -5.00 13.86
CA THR A 47 5.35 -4.55 12.48
C THR A 47 3.89 -4.66 12.07
N PHE A 48 3.17 -5.72 12.48
CA PHE A 48 1.75 -5.90 12.18
C PHE A 48 0.92 -4.76 12.79
N PHE A 49 1.01 -4.55 14.10
CA PHE A 49 0.23 -3.51 14.77
C PHE A 49 0.68 -2.11 14.39
N GLY A 50 1.99 -1.89 14.19
CA GLY A 50 2.52 -0.62 13.70
C GLY A 50 1.96 -0.26 12.33
N ARG A 51 2.03 -1.18 11.36
CA ARG A 51 1.46 -0.98 10.02
C ARG A 51 -0.04 -0.77 10.06
N MET A 52 -0.76 -1.56 10.85
CA MET A 52 -2.21 -1.38 11.05
C MET A 52 -2.54 0.03 11.53
N PHE A 53 -1.80 0.55 12.50
CA PHE A 53 -1.98 1.93 12.96
C PHE A 53 -1.68 2.95 11.86
N PHE A 54 -0.57 2.82 11.14
CA PHE A 54 -0.20 3.82 10.13
C PHE A 54 -1.12 3.80 8.90
N ILE A 55 -1.65 2.64 8.50
CA ILE A 55 -2.66 2.56 7.44
C ILE A 55 -4.00 3.14 7.93
N THR A 56 -4.51 2.67 9.07
CA THR A 56 -5.85 3.07 9.54
C THR A 56 -5.89 4.50 10.07
N GLY A 57 -4.92 4.89 10.91
CA GLY A 57 -4.79 6.21 11.49
C GLY A 57 -4.19 7.24 10.54
N GLY A 58 -3.20 6.85 9.74
CA GLY A 58 -2.50 7.73 8.80
C GLY A 58 -3.17 7.77 7.42
N TYR A 59 -2.91 6.78 6.58
CA TYR A 59 -3.39 6.76 5.19
C TYR A 59 -4.92 6.95 5.09
N HIS A 60 -5.68 6.20 5.89
CA HIS A 60 -7.13 6.22 5.86
C HIS A 60 -7.73 7.46 6.57
N ARG A 61 -7.59 7.55 7.89
CA ARG A 61 -8.27 8.61 8.68
C ARG A 61 -7.72 10.00 8.45
N TYR A 62 -6.41 10.16 8.25
CA TYR A 62 -5.79 11.47 8.05
C TYR A 62 -5.75 11.88 6.58
N PHE A 63 -5.06 11.12 5.73
CA PHE A 63 -4.86 11.52 4.33
C PHE A 63 -6.14 11.38 3.50
N ALA A 64 -6.86 10.26 3.59
CA ALA A 64 -8.09 10.06 2.83
C ALA A 64 -9.27 10.89 3.37
N HIS A 65 -9.56 10.80 4.67
CA HIS A 65 -10.78 11.37 5.25
C HIS A 65 -10.62 12.69 6.01
N LYS A 66 -9.38 13.15 6.27
CA LYS A 66 -9.13 14.41 7.00
C LYS A 66 -9.87 14.52 8.34
N THR A 67 -10.00 13.41 9.06
CA THR A 67 -10.77 13.34 10.31
C THR A 67 -10.11 14.07 11.49
N TYR A 68 -8.82 14.39 11.38
CA TYR A 68 -8.09 15.17 12.38
C TYR A 68 -6.99 16.03 11.73
N LYS A 69 -6.47 16.98 12.50
CA LYS A 69 -5.32 17.83 12.12
C LYS A 69 -4.10 17.39 12.92
N THR A 70 -2.92 17.53 12.33
CA THR A 70 -1.64 17.26 13.01
C THR A 70 -0.54 18.17 12.47
N SER A 71 0.64 18.16 13.11
CA SER A 71 1.79 18.94 12.68
C SER A 71 2.40 18.38 11.38
N ARG A 72 3.14 19.21 10.66
CA ARG A 72 3.83 18.80 9.41
C ARG A 72 4.81 17.64 9.64
N VAL A 73 5.49 17.64 10.78
CA VAL A 73 6.42 16.56 11.16
C VAL A 73 5.67 15.26 11.38
N PHE A 74 4.57 15.28 12.16
CA PHE A 74 3.81 14.06 12.41
C PHE A 74 3.09 13.56 11.16
N GLN A 75 2.63 14.46 10.29
CA GLN A 75 2.14 14.13 8.95
C GLN A 75 3.19 13.34 8.15
N PHE A 76 4.44 13.78 8.14
CA PHE A 76 5.53 13.04 7.49
C PHE A 76 5.75 11.66 8.14
N ILE A 77 5.73 11.57 9.47
CA ILE A 77 5.83 10.30 10.20
C ILE A 77 4.70 9.34 9.80
N LEU A 78 3.46 9.83 9.69
CA LEU A 78 2.32 9.02 9.26
C LEU A 78 2.49 8.51 7.82
N ALA A 79 3.01 9.36 6.91
CA ALA A 79 3.29 8.98 5.53
C ALA A 79 4.41 7.92 5.45
N LEU A 80 5.52 8.14 6.15
CA LEU A 80 6.65 7.22 6.19
C LEU A 80 6.25 5.88 6.83
N GLY A 81 5.58 5.91 7.98
CA GLY A 81 5.10 4.70 8.66
C GLY A 81 4.12 3.90 7.80
N GLY A 82 3.21 4.57 7.09
CA GLY A 82 2.26 3.90 6.19
C GLY A 82 2.93 3.26 4.98
N SER A 83 4.00 3.86 4.45
CA SER A 83 4.74 3.28 3.32
C SER A 83 5.37 1.93 3.65
N THR A 84 5.67 1.66 4.94
CA THR A 84 6.19 0.35 5.38
C THR A 84 5.25 -0.83 5.15
N ALA A 85 3.97 -0.57 4.86
CA ALA A 85 2.96 -1.58 4.52
C ALA A 85 2.98 -2.00 3.05
N VAL A 86 3.84 -1.39 2.21
CA VAL A 86 4.00 -1.74 0.78
C VAL A 86 2.69 -1.61 -0.02
N GLN A 87 1.87 -0.62 0.31
CA GLN A 87 0.62 -0.30 -0.40
C GLN A 87 0.75 1.00 -1.23
N LYS A 88 1.93 1.20 -1.80
CA LYS A 88 2.37 2.43 -2.46
C LYS A 88 2.38 3.67 -1.53
N GLY A 89 2.70 4.83 -2.10
CA GLY A 89 2.77 6.11 -1.41
C GLY A 89 1.44 6.63 -0.84
N ALA A 90 1.52 7.48 0.19
CA ALA A 90 0.36 8.03 0.90
C ALA A 90 -0.60 8.81 0.00
N LEU A 91 -0.08 9.55 -0.99
CA LEU A 91 -0.91 10.34 -1.90
C LEU A 91 -1.63 9.44 -2.91
N TRP A 92 -0.93 8.42 -3.41
CA TRP A 92 -1.51 7.39 -4.28
C TRP A 92 -2.64 6.65 -3.56
N TRP A 93 -2.38 6.16 -2.34
CA TRP A 93 -3.34 5.38 -1.58
C TRP A 93 -4.57 6.21 -1.23
N ALA A 94 -4.36 7.38 -0.61
CA ALA A 94 -5.47 8.23 -0.18
C ALA A 94 -6.26 8.81 -1.35
N GLY A 95 -5.58 9.12 -2.46
CA GLY A 95 -6.23 9.59 -3.67
C GLY A 95 -7.14 8.51 -4.28
N ASN A 96 -6.65 7.28 -4.45
CA ASN A 96 -7.49 6.17 -4.93
C ASN A 96 -8.64 5.87 -3.96
N HIS A 97 -8.39 5.88 -2.66
CA HIS A 97 -9.43 5.68 -1.64
C HIS A 97 -10.54 6.75 -1.70
N ARG A 98 -10.18 8.03 -1.95
CA ARG A 98 -11.17 9.10 -2.18
C ARG A 98 -11.98 8.89 -3.45
N LEU A 99 -11.34 8.43 -4.53
CA LEU A 99 -12.04 8.09 -5.77
C LEU A 99 -12.98 6.90 -5.57
N HIS A 100 -12.56 5.88 -4.84
CA HIS A 100 -13.42 4.75 -4.45
C HIS A 100 -14.67 5.24 -3.72
N HIS A 101 -14.54 6.09 -2.70
CA HIS A 101 -15.72 6.64 -2.01
C HIS A 101 -16.60 7.52 -2.89
N ARG A 102 -16.01 8.23 -3.86
CA ARG A 102 -16.77 9.08 -4.79
C ARG A 102 -17.56 8.26 -5.82
N PHE A 103 -17.03 7.11 -6.21
CA PHE A 103 -17.53 6.28 -7.30
C PHE A 103 -17.93 4.86 -6.86
N THR A 104 -18.21 4.67 -5.56
CA THR A 104 -18.48 3.36 -4.96
C THR A 104 -19.54 2.60 -5.75
N ASP A 105 -19.30 1.30 -5.95
CA ASP A 105 -20.20 0.39 -6.67
C ASP A 105 -20.51 0.79 -8.12
N THR A 106 -19.63 1.59 -8.74
CA THR A 106 -19.70 1.92 -10.17
C THR A 106 -18.51 1.37 -10.94
N VAL A 107 -18.56 1.46 -12.28
CA VAL A 107 -17.44 1.08 -13.14
C VAL A 107 -16.25 2.04 -13.04
N GLN A 108 -16.43 3.24 -12.49
CA GLN A 108 -15.37 4.23 -12.28
C GLN A 108 -14.53 3.94 -11.03
N ASP A 109 -15.03 3.14 -10.09
CA ASP A 109 -14.25 2.66 -8.95
C ASP A 109 -13.30 1.54 -9.41
N VAL A 110 -12.00 1.82 -9.34
CA VAL A 110 -10.91 0.94 -9.81
C VAL A 110 -10.92 -0.43 -9.14
N HIS A 111 -11.48 -0.55 -7.93
CA HIS A 111 -11.55 -1.81 -7.20
C HIS A 111 -12.98 -2.18 -6.79
N SER A 112 -13.96 -1.77 -7.60
CA SER A 112 -15.36 -2.11 -7.37
C SER A 112 -15.59 -3.63 -7.38
N PRO A 113 -16.34 -4.19 -6.41
CA PRO A 113 -16.69 -5.61 -6.39
C PRO A 113 -17.40 -6.10 -7.65
N ILE A 114 -18.13 -5.21 -8.35
CA ILE A 114 -18.85 -5.53 -9.59
C ILE A 114 -17.90 -5.93 -10.74
N LYS A 115 -16.59 -5.65 -10.62
CA LYS A 115 -15.54 -6.04 -11.58
C LYS A 115 -15.00 -7.47 -11.36
N GLY A 116 -15.56 -8.16 -10.37
CA GLY A 116 -15.22 -9.51 -9.95
C GLY A 116 -14.40 -9.53 -8.65
N VAL A 117 -14.65 -10.53 -7.81
CA VAL A 117 -14.06 -10.65 -6.46
C VAL A 117 -12.53 -10.66 -6.50
N LEU A 118 -11.92 -11.48 -7.36
CA LEU A 118 -10.45 -11.56 -7.44
C LEU A 118 -9.83 -10.24 -7.92
N TYR A 119 -10.49 -9.54 -8.83
CA TYR A 119 -10.00 -8.28 -9.36
C TYR A 119 -10.08 -7.15 -8.33
N SER A 120 -11.24 -6.99 -7.68
CA SER A 120 -11.43 -6.02 -6.59
C SER A 120 -10.52 -6.30 -5.38
N HIS A 121 -10.23 -7.57 -5.10
CA HIS A 121 -9.34 -7.93 -3.99
C HIS A 121 -7.87 -7.60 -4.27
N VAL A 122 -7.33 -7.99 -5.44
CA VAL A 122 -5.90 -7.85 -5.74
C VAL A 122 -5.59 -7.50 -7.19
N GLY A 123 -6.46 -7.81 -8.15
CA GLY A 123 -6.16 -7.56 -9.56
C GLY A 123 -6.04 -6.08 -9.94
N TRP A 124 -6.78 -5.19 -9.28
CA TRP A 124 -6.80 -3.77 -9.62
C TRP A 124 -5.45 -3.07 -9.39
N ILE A 125 -4.77 -3.38 -8.28
CA ILE A 125 -3.48 -2.77 -7.93
C ILE A 125 -2.34 -3.25 -8.85
N LEU A 126 -2.55 -4.37 -9.53
CA LEU A 126 -1.62 -4.98 -10.50
C LEU A 126 -1.88 -4.54 -11.94
N ALA A 127 -2.91 -3.73 -12.17
CA ALA A 127 -3.26 -3.25 -13.48
C ALA A 127 -2.63 -1.87 -13.71
N PRO A 128 -1.78 -1.66 -14.74
CA PRO A 128 -1.00 -0.43 -14.91
C PRO A 128 -1.83 0.87 -14.93
N HIS A 129 -3.09 0.80 -15.33
CA HIS A 129 -4.01 1.95 -15.30
C HIS A 129 -4.18 2.57 -13.89
N ALA A 130 -3.99 1.79 -12.83
CA ALA A 130 -4.11 2.22 -11.44
C ALA A 130 -2.78 2.74 -10.87
N ASP A 131 -1.65 2.59 -11.58
CA ASP A 131 -0.34 3.04 -11.09
C ASP A 131 -0.20 4.56 -10.90
N PRO A 132 -0.75 5.42 -11.77
CA PRO A 132 -0.64 6.85 -11.58
C PRO A 132 -1.29 7.32 -10.27
N THR A 133 -0.63 8.24 -9.58
CA THR A 133 -1.23 8.90 -8.41
C THR A 133 -2.32 9.88 -8.87
N PRO A 134 -3.58 9.78 -8.38
CA PRO A 134 -4.65 10.69 -8.75
C PRO A 134 -4.49 12.02 -8.00
N THR A 135 -3.57 12.86 -8.49
CA THR A 135 -3.14 14.11 -7.85
C THR A 135 -4.28 15.10 -7.63
N GLU A 136 -5.27 15.14 -8.51
CA GLU A 136 -6.45 16.01 -8.39
C GLU A 136 -7.29 15.64 -7.15
N ALA A 137 -7.49 14.34 -6.90
CA ALA A 137 -8.27 13.83 -5.78
C ALA A 137 -7.61 14.09 -4.42
N ILE A 138 -6.29 14.32 -4.40
CA ILE A 138 -5.46 14.50 -3.20
C ILE A 138 -4.67 15.82 -3.21
N SER A 139 -5.16 16.81 -3.96
CA SER A 139 -4.48 18.10 -4.22
C SER A 139 -4.19 18.94 -2.98
N ASP A 140 -4.93 18.71 -1.89
CA ASP A 140 -4.71 19.31 -0.58
C ASP A 140 -3.37 18.89 0.07
N PHE A 141 -2.83 17.73 -0.31
CA PHE A 141 -1.55 17.22 0.19
C PHE A 141 -0.42 17.26 -0.84
N THR A 142 -0.69 17.44 -2.13
CA THR A 142 0.35 17.52 -3.17
C THR A 142 1.25 18.75 -3.03
N LYS A 143 0.80 19.79 -2.32
CA LYS A 143 1.61 20.99 -2.02
C LYS A 143 2.83 20.72 -1.13
N TYR A 144 2.88 19.57 -0.43
CA TYR A 144 3.99 19.23 0.48
C TYR A 144 5.08 18.44 -0.27
N PRO A 145 6.29 19.00 -0.47
CA PRO A 145 7.34 18.35 -1.25
C PRO A 145 7.83 17.05 -0.62
N GLU A 146 7.90 16.97 0.71
CA GLU A 146 8.30 15.76 1.43
C GLU A 146 7.32 14.59 1.23
N LEU A 147 6.01 14.89 1.10
CA LEU A 147 5.00 13.88 0.83
C LEU A 147 5.08 13.40 -0.62
N ARG A 148 5.32 14.31 -1.57
CA ARG A 148 5.55 13.93 -2.96
C ARG A 148 6.82 13.07 -3.11
N PHE A 149 7.89 13.45 -2.41
CA PHE A 149 9.13 12.68 -2.39
C PHE A 149 8.88 11.26 -1.87
N LEU A 150 8.28 11.11 -0.69
CA LEU A 150 7.93 9.79 -0.14
C LEU A 150 6.97 9.01 -1.04
N ASN A 151 6.00 9.67 -1.66
CA ASN A 151 5.04 9.00 -2.54
C ASN A 151 5.70 8.40 -3.78
N ASN A 152 6.70 9.09 -4.33
CA ASN A 152 7.44 8.62 -5.51
C ASN A 152 8.58 7.66 -5.17
N HIS A 153 8.95 7.58 -3.89
CA HIS A 153 10.00 6.70 -3.37
C HIS A 153 9.43 5.86 -2.22
N ASP A 154 8.26 5.28 -2.44
CA ASP A 154 7.52 4.49 -1.44
C ASP A 154 8.26 3.22 -0.99
N PHE A 155 9.33 2.84 -1.69
CA PHE A 155 10.28 1.80 -1.30
C PHE A 155 11.15 2.18 -0.09
N ILE A 156 11.30 3.47 0.25
CA ILE A 156 12.14 3.91 1.37
C ILE A 156 11.67 3.31 2.69
N GLY A 157 10.37 3.37 3.00
CA GLY A 157 9.83 2.84 4.25
C GLY A 157 10.04 1.33 4.41
N PRO A 158 9.66 0.50 3.42
CA PRO A 158 9.90 -0.94 3.45
C PRO A 158 11.37 -1.31 3.64
N TRP A 159 12.30 -0.68 2.93
CA TRP A 159 13.73 -0.96 3.07
C TRP A 159 14.30 -0.48 4.41
N ALA A 160 13.91 0.70 4.87
CA ALA A 160 14.31 1.18 6.20
C ALA A 160 13.83 0.22 7.30
N LEU A 161 12.60 -0.29 7.19
CA LEU A 161 12.08 -1.28 8.13
C LEU A 161 12.82 -2.62 8.02
N ALA A 162 13.09 -3.11 6.81
CA ALA A 162 13.85 -4.35 6.61
C ALA A 162 15.26 -4.28 7.21
N ILE A 163 15.96 -3.17 7.00
CA ILE A 163 17.28 -2.91 7.62
C ILE A 163 17.16 -2.87 9.15
N GLY A 164 16.14 -2.19 9.68
CA GLY A 164 15.88 -2.16 11.12
C GLY A 164 15.62 -3.55 11.72
N CYS A 165 14.81 -4.36 11.04
CA CYS A 165 14.56 -5.76 11.43
C CYS A 165 15.84 -6.60 11.39
N TYR A 166 16.69 -6.43 10.38
CA TYR A 166 17.97 -7.13 10.28
C TYR A 166 18.90 -6.81 11.45
N PHE A 167 19.02 -5.54 11.83
CA PHE A 167 19.83 -5.15 12.99
C PHE A 167 19.24 -5.61 14.33
N TRP A 168 17.92 -5.80 14.41
CA TRP A 168 17.25 -6.29 15.62
C TRP A 168 17.32 -7.81 15.79
N GLY A 169 16.97 -8.54 14.73
CA GLY A 169 16.85 -10.01 14.76
C GLY A 169 18.08 -10.76 14.26
N GLY A 170 19.01 -10.10 13.57
CA GLY A 170 20.14 -10.72 12.91
C GLY A 170 19.76 -11.50 11.65
N TRP A 171 20.70 -12.31 11.16
CA TRP A 171 20.48 -13.27 10.07
C TRP A 171 20.24 -14.66 10.65
N SER A 172 19.07 -15.24 10.41
CA SER A 172 18.71 -16.56 10.93
C SER A 172 19.15 -17.74 10.05
N GLY A 173 19.59 -17.51 8.80
CA GLY A 173 20.04 -18.57 7.88
C GLY A 173 19.70 -18.31 6.43
#